data_AF-A0A5D6WLT3-F1
#
_entry.id   AF-A0A5D6WLT3-F1
#
_cell.length_a   1.000
_cell.length_b   1.000
_cell.length_c   1.000
_cell.angle_alpha   90.00
_cell.angle_beta   90.00
_cell.angle_gamma   90.00
#
_symmetry.space_group_name_H-M   'P 1'
#
loop_
_entity.id
_entity.type
_entity.pdbx_description
1 polymer ?
#
loop_
_entity_poly.entity_id
_entity_poly.type
_entity_poly.pdbx_seq_one_letter_code
_entity_poly.pdbx_strand_id
1 'polypeptide(L)'
;MNIYISGCLNHCPDCHYPELQCPDFGEELTRYIANIVSLYERFATCITFMGEGSCTDEEKAELCGYAKKIHERGMKAALYCGRDTEIESWMENFDYVKIGSYQAKKGTLTQKSTNQRLYKQSQGEWTDITSVFW
;
A
#
# COMPACT_ATOMS: atom_id res chain seq x y z
N MET A 1 9.34 -1.48 -6.01
CA MET A 1 9.70 -0.10 -5.60
C MET A 1 8.66 0.36 -4.60
N ASN A 2 9.04 1.06 -3.53
CA ASN A 2 8.11 1.51 -2.50
C ASN A 2 8.00 3.04 -2.53
N ILE A 3 6.78 3.55 -2.40
CA ILE A 3 6.49 4.98 -2.24
C ILE A 3 5.78 5.13 -0.90
N TYR A 4 6.30 5.97 -0.02
CA TYR A 4 5.72 6.19 1.31
C TYR A 4 4.70 7.33 1.26
N ILE A 5 3.52 7.11 1.84
CA ILE A 5 2.42 8.06 1.86
C ILE A 5 2.24 8.56 3.30
N SER A 6 2.28 9.88 3.46
CA SER A 6 2.08 10.58 4.73
C SER A 6 0.58 10.74 5.05
N GLY A 7 0.24 10.95 6.32
CA GLY A 7 -1.13 11.03 6.82
C GLY A 7 -1.61 9.78 7.55
N CYS A 8 -0.69 8.87 7.93
CA CYS A 8 -1.04 7.61 8.57
C CYS A 8 -1.82 7.82 9.88
N LEU A 9 -3.05 7.34 9.91
CA LEU A 9 -3.96 7.43 11.06
C LEU A 9 -3.60 6.45 12.20
N ASN A 10 -2.65 5.54 11.96
CA ASN A 10 -2.22 4.57 12.95
C ASN A 10 -1.16 5.20 13.88
N HIS A 11 -1.57 5.64 15.05
CA HIS A 11 -0.68 6.17 16.10
C HIS A 11 0.00 5.05 16.91
N CYS A 12 0.69 4.16 16.22
CA CYS A 12 1.37 3.03 16.85
C CYS A 12 2.51 3.52 17.78
N PRO A 13 2.61 3.02 19.03
CA PRO A 13 3.66 3.44 19.97
C PRO A 13 5.10 3.24 19.46
N ASP A 14 5.34 2.15 18.74
CA ASP A 14 6.66 1.79 18.19
C ASP A 14 6.68 1.93 16.66
N CYS A 15 6.14 3.03 16.14
CA CYS A 15 6.11 3.27 14.71
C CYS A 15 7.52 3.40 14.15
N HIS A 16 7.84 2.65 13.08
CA HIS A 16 9.14 2.75 12.41
C HIS A 16 9.31 4.04 11.59
N TYR A 17 8.21 4.66 11.17
CA TYR A 17 8.18 5.89 10.37
C TYR A 17 7.20 6.89 10.99
N PRO A 18 7.46 7.39 12.22
CA PRO A 18 6.55 8.28 12.93
C PRO A 18 6.27 9.58 12.16
N GLU A 19 7.20 10.02 11.32
CA GLU A 19 7.06 11.20 10.46
C GLU A 19 5.89 11.09 9.47
N LEU A 20 5.53 9.88 9.02
CA LEU A 20 4.41 9.65 8.12
C LEU A 20 3.05 9.85 8.79
N GLN A 21 2.98 10.03 10.11
CA GLN A 21 1.75 10.42 10.80
C GLN A 21 1.41 11.91 10.56
N CYS A 22 2.38 12.72 10.15
CA CYS A 22 2.15 14.11 9.78
C CYS A 22 1.68 14.19 8.32
N PRO A 23 0.46 14.66 8.02
CA PRO A 23 -0.06 14.71 6.65
C PRO A 23 0.74 15.65 5.74
N ASP A 24 1.35 16.70 6.31
CA ASP A 24 2.14 17.69 5.56
C ASP A 24 3.60 17.26 5.34
N PHE A 25 3.99 16.03 5.72
CA PHE A 25 5.34 15.54 5.52
C PHE A 25 5.57 15.05 4.09
N GLY A 26 6.59 15.56 3.41
CA GLY A 26 7.01 15.13 2.08
C GLY A 26 6.58 16.07 0.95
N GLU A 27 6.35 15.52 -0.24
CA GLU A 27 5.98 16.27 -1.44
C GLU A 27 4.74 15.66 -2.12
N GLU A 28 3.95 16.50 -2.78
CA GLU A 28 2.76 16.09 -3.53
C GLU A 28 3.12 15.10 -4.66
N LEU A 29 2.66 13.84 -4.56
CA LEU A 29 3.04 12.77 -5.48
C LEU A 29 2.50 12.97 -6.91
N THR A 30 1.38 13.66 -7.07
CA THR A 30 0.65 13.86 -8.34
C THR A 30 1.56 14.23 -9.50
N ARG A 31 2.53 15.12 -9.24
CA ARG A 31 3.43 15.70 -10.24
C ARG A 31 4.57 14.77 -10.63
N TYR A 32 4.88 13.79 -9.78
CA TYR A 32 6.05 12.94 -9.91
C TYR A 32 5.72 11.52 -10.37
N ILE A 33 4.48 11.04 -10.18
CA ILE A 33 4.12 9.64 -10.43
C ILE A 33 4.49 9.15 -11.83
N ALA A 34 4.21 9.94 -12.88
CA ALA A 34 4.52 9.54 -14.26
C ALA A 34 6.03 9.38 -14.50
N ASN A 35 6.83 10.30 -13.95
CA ASN A 35 8.29 10.26 -14.05
C ASN A 35 8.87 9.08 -13.25
N ILE A 36 8.34 8.83 -12.05
CA ILE A 36 8.74 7.68 -11.22
C ILE A 36 8.45 6.37 -11.95
N VAL A 37 7.24 6.20 -12.49
CA VAL A 37 6.88 4.98 -13.22
C VAL A 37 7.81 4.80 -14.43
N SER A 38 8.00 5.84 -15.25
CA SER A 38 8.89 5.75 -16.41
C SER A 38 10.34 5.45 -16.04
N LEU A 39 10.82 5.93 -14.90
CA LEU A 39 12.20 5.67 -14.44
C LEU A 39 12.37 4.21 -14.01
N TYR A 40 11.36 3.63 -13.36
CA TYR A 40 11.45 2.31 -12.72
C TYR A 40 10.83 1.16 -13.52
N GLU A 41 10.10 1.40 -14.60
CA GLU A 41 9.44 0.35 -15.39
C GLU A 41 10.39 -0.73 -15.93
N ARG A 42 11.66 -0.41 -16.13
CA ARG A 42 12.69 -1.36 -16.58
C ARG A 42 13.41 -2.08 -15.44
N PHE A 43 13.18 -1.67 -14.20
CA PHE A 43 13.91 -2.15 -13.01
C PHE A 43 13.01 -2.82 -11.98
N ALA A 44 11.70 -2.60 -12.06
CA ALA A 44 10.71 -3.16 -11.15
C ALA A 44 9.51 -3.68 -11.92
N THR A 45 8.85 -4.70 -11.37
CA THR A 45 7.57 -5.21 -11.87
C THR A 45 6.39 -4.71 -11.06
N CYS A 46 6.64 -4.09 -9.90
CA CYS A 46 5.62 -3.64 -8.96
C CYS A 46 6.04 -2.35 -8.25
N ILE A 47 5.08 -1.44 -8.09
CA ILE A 47 5.18 -0.25 -7.23
C ILE A 47 4.18 -0.41 -6.07
N THR A 48 4.68 -0.24 -4.85
CA THR A 48 3.89 -0.37 -3.63
C THR A 48 3.73 0.99 -2.96
N PHE A 49 2.50 1.40 -2.70
CA PHE A 49 2.18 2.53 -1.83
C PHE A 49 2.17 2.05 -0.37
N MET A 50 3.04 2.62 0.44
CA MET A 50 3.15 2.33 1.87
C MET A 50 2.28 3.33 2.63
N GLY A 51 1.07 2.91 2.97
CA GLY A 51 0.02 3.75 3.55
C GLY A 51 -0.98 4.27 2.53
N GLU A 52 -2.15 4.65 3.04
CA GLU A 52 -3.31 5.16 2.30
C GLU A 52 -3.60 6.65 2.61
N GLY A 53 -2.62 7.35 3.18
CA GLY A 53 -2.77 8.73 3.64
C GLY A 53 -3.77 8.88 4.78
N SER A 54 -4.48 10.01 4.78
CA SER A 54 -5.53 10.33 5.76
C SER A 54 -6.84 9.60 5.48
N CYS A 55 -6.88 8.74 4.45
CA CYS A 55 -8.02 7.91 4.06
C CYS A 55 -9.27 8.73 3.66
N THR A 56 -9.10 9.94 3.14
CA THR A 56 -10.22 10.70 2.53
C THR A 56 -10.60 10.09 1.18
N ASP A 57 -11.79 10.42 0.68
CA ASP A 57 -12.26 9.89 -0.61
C ASP A 57 -11.46 10.48 -1.77
N GLU A 58 -10.97 11.71 -1.64
CA GLU A 58 -10.06 12.34 -2.60
C GLU A 58 -8.72 11.61 -2.67
N GLU A 59 -8.07 11.35 -1.52
CA GLU A 59 -6.78 10.65 -1.47
C GLU A 59 -6.90 9.20 -2.00
N LYS A 60 -8.00 8.51 -1.68
CA LYS A 60 -8.28 7.18 -2.26
C LYS A 60 -8.42 7.25 -3.78
N ALA A 61 -9.14 8.24 -4.29
CA ALA A 61 -9.32 8.44 -5.73
C ALA A 61 -7.98 8.74 -6.42
N GLU A 62 -7.10 9.53 -5.79
CA GLU A 62 -5.75 9.78 -6.28
C GLU A 62 -4.91 8.51 -6.35
N LEU A 63 -4.89 7.70 -5.28
CA LEU A 63 -4.18 6.43 -5.24
C LEU A 63 -4.67 5.45 -6.32
N CYS A 64 -5.99 5.36 -6.54
CA CYS A 64 -6.56 4.60 -7.64
C CYS A 64 -6.10 5.13 -9.01
N GLY A 65 -6.06 6.45 -9.18
CA GLY A 65 -5.53 7.10 -10.39
C GLY A 65 -4.05 6.79 -10.63
N TYR A 66 -3.24 6.71 -9.58
CA TYR A 66 -1.84 6.31 -9.67
C TYR A 66 -1.68 4.84 -10.02
N ALA A 67 -2.47 3.95 -9.41
CA ALA A 67 -2.48 2.53 -9.75
C ALA A 67 -2.77 2.30 -11.24
N LYS A 68 -3.78 3.00 -11.78
CA LYS A 68 -4.08 2.97 -13.22
C LYS A 68 -2.89 3.39 -14.09
N LYS A 69 -2.21 4.49 -13.75
CA LYS A 69 -1.01 4.95 -14.49
C LYS A 69 0.13 3.92 -14.45
N ILE A 70 0.26 3.19 -13.35
CA ILE A 70 1.24 2.10 -13.19
C ILE A 70 0.87 0.93 -14.13
N HIS A 71 -0.41 0.54 -14.16
CA HIS A 71 -0.92 -0.51 -15.04
C HIS A 71 -0.76 -0.18 -16.53
N GLU A 72 -0.94 1.08 -16.92
CA GLU A 72 -0.72 1.55 -18.30
C GLU A 72 0.72 1.31 -18.80
N ARG A 73 1.67 1.11 -17.88
CA ARG A 73 3.07 0.78 -18.19
C ARG A 73 3.38 -0.71 -18.04
N GLY A 74 2.35 -1.55 -17.88
CA GLY A 74 2.47 -3.00 -17.72
C GLY A 74 3.06 -3.43 -16.37
N MET A 75 3.16 -2.51 -15.42
CA MET A 75 3.61 -2.79 -14.05
C MET A 75 2.42 -3.09 -13.15
N LYS A 76 2.69 -3.72 -12.00
CA LYS A 76 1.71 -3.97 -10.95
C LYS A 76 1.69 -2.86 -9.90
N ALA A 77 0.54 -2.62 -9.30
CA ALA A 77 0.36 -1.70 -8.20
C ALA A 77 0.00 -2.47 -6.93
N ALA A 78 0.56 -2.07 -5.80
CA ALA A 78 0.26 -2.65 -4.50
C ALA A 78 -0.04 -1.57 -3.46
N LEU A 79 -0.93 -1.88 -2.52
CA LEU A 79 -1.22 -1.05 -1.37
C LEU A 79 -0.81 -1.78 -0.09
N TYR A 80 0.01 -1.13 0.73
CA TYR A 80 0.37 -1.61 2.06
C TYR A 80 -0.39 -0.79 3.10
N CYS A 81 -1.63 -1.21 3.38
CA CYS A 81 -2.53 -0.57 4.32
C CYS A 81 -2.24 -1.03 5.75
N GLY A 82 -2.17 -0.07 6.67
CA GLY A 82 -1.90 -0.32 8.09
C GLY A 82 -3.16 -0.53 8.93
N ARG A 83 -4.35 -0.29 8.39
CA ARG A 83 -5.61 -0.41 9.16
C ARG A 83 -6.03 -1.85 9.34
N ASP A 84 -6.65 -2.13 10.48
CA ASP A 84 -7.44 -3.33 10.69
C ASP A 84 -8.80 -3.15 10.00
N THR A 85 -8.86 -3.54 8.73
CA THR A 85 -10.03 -3.43 7.85
C THR A 85 -10.17 -4.70 7.02
N GLU A 86 -11.28 -4.82 6.29
CA GLU A 86 -11.43 -5.76 5.18
C GLU A 86 -11.01 -5.09 3.87
N ILE A 87 -10.95 -5.86 2.78
CA ILE A 87 -10.75 -5.28 1.44
C ILE A 87 -11.93 -4.39 1.07
N GLU A 88 -11.64 -3.11 0.86
CA GLU A 88 -12.62 -2.08 0.47
C GLU A 88 -12.71 -1.99 -1.06
N SER A 89 -13.85 -1.52 -1.58
CA SER A 89 -14.10 -1.49 -3.04
C SER A 89 -13.08 -0.68 -3.84
N TRP A 90 -12.57 0.43 -3.29
CA TRP A 90 -11.54 1.23 -3.96
C TRP A 90 -10.21 0.47 -4.10
N MET A 91 -9.96 -0.50 -3.23
CA MET A 91 -8.75 -1.33 -3.26
C MET A 91 -8.74 -2.33 -4.43
N GLU A 92 -9.87 -2.48 -5.15
CA GLU A 92 -9.94 -3.28 -6.39
C GLU A 92 -9.07 -2.74 -7.52
N ASN A 93 -8.53 -1.52 -7.39
CA ASN A 93 -7.60 -0.92 -8.34
C ASN A 93 -6.14 -1.41 -8.15
N PHE A 94 -5.85 -2.28 -7.18
CA PHE A 94 -4.50 -2.77 -6.90
C PHE A 94 -4.39 -4.29 -7.11
N ASP A 95 -3.24 -4.74 -7.59
CA ASP A 95 -2.94 -6.17 -7.76
C ASP A 95 -2.70 -6.88 -6.43
N TYR A 96 -2.19 -6.15 -5.44
CA TYR A 96 -1.88 -6.67 -4.11
C TYR A 96 -2.31 -5.67 -3.05
N VAL A 97 -2.92 -6.17 -1.98
CA VAL A 97 -3.32 -5.34 -0.84
C VAL A 97 -2.91 -6.06 0.43
N LYS A 98 -2.06 -5.41 1.21
CA LYS A 98 -1.80 -5.81 2.58
C LYS A 98 -2.70 -5.00 3.49
N ILE A 99 -3.36 -5.66 4.45
CA ILE A 99 -4.11 -5.03 5.54
C ILE A 99 -3.65 -5.55 6.91
N GLY A 100 -4.15 -4.90 7.96
CA GLY A 100 -3.89 -5.25 9.36
C GLY A 100 -2.79 -4.39 9.98
N SER A 101 -3.02 -3.92 11.20
CA SER A 101 -2.07 -3.12 11.96
C SER A 101 -0.87 -3.95 12.41
N TYR A 102 0.28 -3.30 12.61
CA TYR A 102 1.40 -3.98 13.25
C TYR A 102 1.12 -4.16 14.74
N GLN A 103 1.11 -5.41 15.20
CA GLN A 103 0.96 -5.76 16.61
C GLN A 103 2.23 -6.45 17.10
N ALA A 104 3.00 -5.80 17.99
CA ALA A 104 4.30 -6.29 18.46
C ALA A 104 4.26 -7.75 18.97
N LYS A 105 3.16 -8.14 19.66
CA LYS A 105 2.97 -9.51 20.17
C LYS A 105 2.78 -10.58 19.08
N LYS A 106 2.34 -10.18 17.89
CA LYS A 106 2.06 -11.07 16.75
C LYS A 106 3.17 -11.06 15.71
N GLY A 107 4.00 -10.01 15.72
CA GLY A 107 5.19 -9.87 14.89
C GLY A 107 4.90 -9.39 13.46
N THR A 108 5.93 -9.48 12.63
CA THR A 108 5.92 -9.06 11.21
C THR A 108 5.13 -10.03 10.33
N LEU A 109 4.97 -9.69 9.04
CA LEU A 109 4.27 -10.54 8.05
C LEU A 109 4.90 -11.95 7.90
N THR A 110 6.19 -12.09 8.20
CA THR A 110 6.95 -13.36 8.13
C THR A 110 6.71 -14.29 9.33
N GLN A 111 5.94 -13.86 10.33
CA GLN A 111 5.61 -14.66 11.50
C GLN A 111 4.26 -15.34 11.32
N LYS A 112 4.18 -16.66 11.59
CA LYS A 112 2.92 -17.43 11.52
C LYS A 112 1.84 -16.91 12.46
N SER A 113 2.22 -16.18 13.52
CA SER A 113 1.32 -15.55 14.49
C SER A 113 0.74 -14.21 14.04
N THR A 114 1.15 -13.68 12.88
CA THR A 114 0.79 -12.33 12.44
C THR A 114 -0.72 -12.15 12.26
N ASN A 115 -1.26 -10.98 12.63
CA ASN A 115 -2.62 -10.57 12.26
C ASN A 115 -2.70 -9.95 10.86
N GLN A 116 -1.55 -9.63 10.27
CA GLN A 116 -1.49 -8.97 8.98
C GLN A 116 -1.85 -9.96 7.87
N ARG A 117 -2.49 -9.46 6.82
CA ARG A 117 -2.92 -10.29 5.69
C ARG A 117 -2.51 -9.64 4.38
N LEU A 118 -1.84 -10.38 3.51
CA LEU A 118 -1.54 -9.96 2.14
C LEU A 118 -2.46 -10.70 1.19
N TYR A 119 -3.24 -9.95 0.44
CA TYR A 119 -4.12 -10.45 -0.60
C TYR A 119 -3.53 -10.17 -1.97
N LYS A 120 -3.75 -11.11 -2.89
CA LYS A 120 -3.51 -10.94 -4.32
C LYS A 120 -4.85 -10.94 -5.04
N GLN A 121 -5.06 -9.97 -5.92
CA GLN A 121 -6.21 -9.92 -6.80
C GLN A 121 -5.98 -10.80 -8.03
N SER A 122 -7.01 -11.53 -8.44
CA SER A 122 -7.05 -12.24 -9.71
C SER A 122 -8.48 -12.34 -10.20
N GLN A 123 -8.78 -11.73 -11.35
CA GLN A 123 -10.10 -11.81 -12.00
C GLN A 123 -11.28 -11.42 -11.08
N GLY A 124 -11.09 -10.43 -10.21
CA GLY A 124 -12.11 -9.96 -9.27
C GLY A 124 -12.20 -10.75 -7.96
N GLU A 125 -11.37 -11.79 -7.79
CA GLU A 125 -11.28 -12.53 -6.53
C GLU A 125 -10.00 -12.17 -5.77
N TRP A 126 -10.11 -12.11 -4.45
CA TRP A 126 -8.99 -11.89 -3.54
C TRP A 126 -8.55 -13.22 -2.91
N THR A 127 -7.29 -13.58 -3.13
CA THR A 127 -6.67 -14.74 -2.48
C THR A 127 -5.75 -14.26 -1.38
N ASP A 128 -5.95 -14.74 -0.15
CA ASP A 128 -4.99 -14.57 0.93
C ASP A 128 -3.72 -15.38 0.60
N ILE A 129 -2.63 -14.67 0.36
CA ILE A 129 -1.31 -15.23 0.06
C ILE A 129 -0.32 -15.00 1.20
N THR A 130 -0.78 -14.66 2.41
CA THR A 130 0.10 -14.35 3.55
C THR A 130 1.02 -15.52 3.88
N SER A 131 0.59 -16.76 3.63
CA SER A 131 1.37 -17.95 3.91
C SER A 131 2.64 -18.13 3.08
N VAL A 132 2.83 -17.39 1.99
CA VAL A 132 4.06 -17.47 1.20
C VAL A 132 5.27 -16.84 1.90
N PHE A 133 5.07 -16.16 3.03
CA PHE A 133 6.13 -15.48 3.79
C PHE A 133 6.72 -16.31 4.93
N TRP A 134 6.31 -17.57 5.12
CA TRP A 134 6.80 -18.46 6.20
C TRP A 134 6.84 -19.95 5.85
#